data_AF-A0A4U1DA63-F1
#
_entry.id   AF-A0A4U1DA63-F1
#
_cell.length_a   1.000
_cell.length_b   1.000
_cell.length_c   1.000
_cell.angle_alpha   90.00
_cell.angle_beta   90.00
_cell.angle_gamma   90.00
#
_symmetry.space_group_name_H-M   'P 1'
#
loop_
_entity.id
_entity.type
_entity.pdbx_description
1 polymer ?
#
loop_
_entity_poly.entity_id
_entity_poly.type
_entity_poly.pdbx_seq_one_letter_code
_entity_poly.pdbx_strand_id
1 'polypeptide(L)'
;MDNNFFKNIEKKTGVNMKDVFELANSLQNANFKDEKTVRSVIRRVSQIAHKPVNKETEDKIVKSIVNDGKQLDFNTISKMLNKK
;
A
#
# COMPACT_ATOMS: atom_id res chain seq x y z
N MET A 1 -4.47 -11.58 15.47
CA MET A 1 -4.51 -10.87 14.18
C MET A 1 -4.24 -11.89 13.09
N ASP A 2 -5.12 -12.01 12.09
CA ASP A 2 -5.18 -13.16 11.18
C ASP A 2 -3.95 -13.30 10.27
N ASN A 3 -3.02 -14.16 10.70
CA ASN A 3 -1.89 -14.64 9.89
C ASN A 3 -2.33 -15.16 8.52
N ASN A 4 -3.57 -15.63 8.39
CA ASN A 4 -4.12 -16.14 7.13
C ASN A 4 -4.32 -15.03 6.09
N PHE A 5 -4.69 -13.81 6.50
CA PHE A 5 -4.83 -12.67 5.58
C PHE A 5 -3.49 -12.31 4.93
N PHE A 6 -2.47 -12.09 5.76
CA PHE A 6 -1.13 -11.72 5.29
C PHE A 6 -0.49 -12.85 4.46
N LYS A 7 -0.63 -14.11 4.88
CA LYS A 7 -0.17 -15.27 4.10
C LYS A 7 -0.86 -15.37 2.75
N ASN A 8 -2.15 -15.04 2.66
CA ASN A 8 -2.87 -15.05 1.38
C ASN A 8 -2.42 -13.91 0.47
N ILE A 9 -2.10 -12.73 1.01
CA ILE A 9 -1.51 -11.64 0.24
C ILE A 9 -0.14 -12.06 -0.28
N GLU A 10 0.76 -12.49 0.61
CA GLU A 10 2.10 -12.96 0.24
C GLU A 10 2.07 -14.03 -0.85
N LYS A 11 1.18 -15.03 -0.72
CA LYS A 11 1.01 -16.06 -1.77
C LYS A 11 0.49 -15.51 -3.09
N LYS A 12 -0.41 -14.53 -3.07
CA LYS A 12 -1.02 -13.96 -4.29
C LYS A 12 -0.12 -12.94 -4.99
N THR A 13 0.65 -12.18 -4.23
CA THR A 13 1.43 -11.05 -4.74
C THR A 13 2.93 -11.35 -4.80
N GLY A 14 3.39 -12.41 -4.13
CA GLY A 14 4.81 -12.75 -3.99
C GLY A 14 5.57 -11.79 -3.07
N VAL A 15 4.85 -10.95 -2.31
CA VAL A 15 5.47 -9.90 -1.50
C VAL A 15 5.74 -10.39 -0.09
N ASN A 16 6.98 -10.21 0.38
CA ASN A 16 7.36 -10.52 1.74
C ASN A 16 6.68 -9.55 2.73
N MET A 17 5.83 -10.09 3.60
CA MET A 17 5.09 -9.29 4.57
C MET A 17 6.02 -8.62 5.58
N LYS A 18 7.19 -9.19 5.87
CA LYS A 18 8.20 -8.58 6.75
C LYS A 18 8.64 -7.21 6.22
N ASP A 19 8.98 -7.13 4.94
CA ASP A 19 9.44 -5.89 4.30
C ASP A 19 8.32 -4.84 4.28
N VAL A 20 7.07 -5.29 4.11
CA VAL A 20 5.88 -4.43 4.18
C VAL A 20 5.68 -3.88 5.59
N PHE A 21 5.84 -4.69 6.63
CA PHE A 21 5.73 -4.25 8.02
C PHE A 21 6.86 -3.28 8.40
N GLU A 22 8.10 -3.55 7.99
CA GLU A 22 9.23 -2.66 8.22
C GLU A 22 9.01 -1.30 7.54
N LEU A 23 8.51 -1.32 6.30
CA LEU A 23 8.13 -0.11 5.60
C LEU A 23 7.01 0.63 6.34
N ALA A 24 5.93 -0.04 6.72
CA ALA A 24 4.82 0.57 7.46
C ALA A 24 5.30 1.22 8.76
N ASN A 25 6.19 0.55 9.51
CA ASN A 25 6.79 1.09 10.72
C ASN A 25 7.61 2.36 10.44
N SER A 26 8.40 2.37 9.37
CA SER A 26 9.16 3.56 8.97
C SER A 26 8.27 4.75 8.56
N LEU A 27 7.02 4.49 8.19
CA LEU A 27 6.06 5.48 7.69
C LEU A 27 5.02 5.91 8.71
N GLN A 28 5.09 5.42 9.96
CA GLN A 28 4.11 5.80 11.01
C GLN A 28 4.05 7.32 11.25
N ASN A 29 5.16 8.03 11.05
CA ASN A 29 5.26 9.48 11.19
C ASN A 29 5.26 10.23 9.84
N ALA A 30 4.99 9.54 8.73
CA ALA A 30 5.01 10.14 7.41
C ALA A 30 3.77 11.02 7.16
N ASN A 31 3.97 12.13 6.45
CA ASN A 31 2.87 12.99 6.06
C ASN A 31 2.23 12.52 4.75
N PHE A 32 1.16 11.73 4.84
CA PHE A 32 0.42 11.24 3.66
C PHE A 32 -0.42 12.31 2.94
N LYS A 33 -0.38 13.57 3.38
CA LYS A 33 -0.92 14.71 2.63
C LYS A 33 0.09 15.33 1.68
N ASP A 34 1.38 15.01 1.83
CA ASP A 34 2.43 15.50 0.95
C ASP A 34 2.63 14.53 -0.23
N GLU A 35 2.40 15.03 -1.44
CA GLU A 35 2.56 14.28 -2.68
C GLU A 35 3.96 13.66 -2.80
N LYS A 36 5.02 14.37 -2.38
CA LYS A 36 6.39 13.85 -2.48
C LYS A 36 6.60 12.65 -1.57
N THR A 37 6.12 12.74 -0.34
CA THR A 37 6.14 11.64 0.63
C THR A 37 5.38 10.44 0.09
N VAL A 38 4.14 10.63 -0.38
CA VAL A 38 3.31 9.56 -0.93
C VAL A 38 3.98 8.89 -2.15
N ARG A 39 4.53 9.70 -3.07
CA ARG A 39 5.24 9.20 -4.25
C ARG A 39 6.46 8.35 -3.88
N SER A 40 7.23 8.79 -2.88
CA SER A 40 8.37 8.01 -2.36
C SER A 40 7.95 6.65 -1.80
N VAL A 41 6.85 6.62 -1.05
CA VAL A 41 6.28 5.37 -0.51
C VAL A 41 5.87 4.42 -1.63
N ILE A 42 5.14 4.92 -2.64
CA ILE A 42 4.66 4.10 -3.76
C ILE A 42 5.82 3.43 -4.50
N ARG A 43 6.90 4.18 -4.76
CA ARG A 43 8.11 3.64 -5.40
C ARG A 43 8.75 2.52 -4.59
N ARG A 44 8.85 2.71 -3.27
CA ARG A 44 9.43 1.70 -2.38
C ARG A 44 8.58 0.44 -2.31
N VAL A 45 7.25 0.58 -2.26
CA VAL A 45 6.32 -0.56 -2.34
C VAL A 45 6.43 -1.27 -3.69
N SER A 46 6.51 -0.52 -4.80
CA SER A 46 6.67 -1.05 -6.16
C SER A 46 7.92 -1.92 -6.30
N GLN A 47 9.04 -1.49 -5.70
CA GLN A 47 10.29 -2.23 -5.66
C GLN A 47 10.17 -3.53 -4.86
N ILE A 48 9.60 -3.44 -3.64
CA ILE A 48 9.35 -4.62 -2.79
C ILE A 48 8.42 -5.62 -3.50
N ALA A 49 7.41 -5.11 -4.20
CA ALA A 49 6.45 -5.91 -4.93
C ALA A 49 6.92 -6.38 -6.32
N HIS A 50 8.13 -6.01 -6.74
CA HIS A 50 8.67 -6.30 -8.08
C HIS A 50 7.67 -5.96 -9.21
N LYS A 51 6.86 -4.92 -8.99
CA LYS A 51 5.77 -4.51 -9.87
C LYS A 51 6.06 -3.12 -10.40
N PRO A 52 6.41 -2.96 -11.69
CA PRO A 52 6.69 -1.63 -12.24
C PRO A 52 5.41 -0.79 -12.22
N VAL A 53 5.53 0.46 -11.77
CA VAL A 53 4.46 1.45 -11.78
C VAL A 53 4.86 2.54 -12.78
N ASN A 54 4.05 2.76 -13.81
CA ASN A 54 4.27 3.87 -14.75
C ASN A 54 3.86 5.21 -14.11
N LYS A 55 4.32 6.33 -14.67
CA LYS A 55 4.04 7.67 -14.13
C LYS A 55 2.54 7.94 -13.97
N GLU A 56 1.73 7.57 -14.96
CA GLU A 56 0.29 7.79 -14.92
C GLU A 56 -0.38 7.02 -13.76
N THR A 57 0.02 5.78 -13.53
CA THR A 57 -0.50 4.97 -12.41
C THR A 57 0.00 5.52 -11.08
N GLU A 58 1.27 5.91 -11.01
CA GLU A 58 1.85 6.58 -9.82
C GLU A 58 1.03 7.82 -9.47
N ASP A 59 0.78 8.71 -10.43
CA ASP A 59 0.03 9.95 -10.22
C ASP A 59 -1.43 9.69 -9.82
N LYS A 60 -2.08 8.68 -10.41
CA LYS A 60 -3.43 8.26 -10.00
C LYS A 60 -3.46 7.79 -8.55
N ILE A 61 -2.51 6.94 -8.14
CA ILE A 61 -2.42 6.45 -6.76
C ILE A 61 -2.15 7.61 -5.81
N VAL A 62 -1.20 8.50 -6.14
CA VAL A 62 -0.90 9.66 -5.29
C VAL A 62 -2.12 10.56 -5.15
N LYS A 63 -2.80 10.88 -6.24
CA LYS A 63 -4.02 11.70 -6.21
C LYS A 63 -5.10 11.07 -5.34
N SER A 64 -5.33 9.77 -5.44
CA SER A 64 -6.28 9.06 -4.57
C SER A 64 -5.85 9.08 -3.11
N ILE A 65 -4.57 8.89 -2.77
CA ILE A 65 -4.12 8.91 -1.38
C ILE A 65 -4.20 10.32 -0.77
N VAL A 66 -3.76 11.35 -1.52
CA VAL A 66 -3.74 12.74 -1.04
C VAL A 66 -5.16 13.31 -0.95
N ASN A 67 -6.04 13.02 -1.91
CA ASN A 67 -7.42 13.53 -1.92
C ASN A 67 -8.39 12.69 -1.08
N ASP A 68 -8.29 11.35 -1.13
CA ASP A 68 -9.22 10.42 -0.46
C ASP A 68 -8.65 9.83 0.84
N GLY A 69 -7.55 10.39 1.37
CA GLY A 69 -6.74 9.84 2.48
C GLY A 69 -7.45 9.56 3.81
N LYS A 70 -8.78 9.70 3.87
CA LYS A 70 -9.64 9.32 5.00
C LYS A 70 -10.62 8.18 4.72
N GLN A 71 -10.80 7.73 3.48
CA GLN A 71 -11.89 6.80 3.13
C GLN A 71 -11.47 5.33 2.98
N LEU A 72 -10.16 5.05 2.93
CA LEU A 72 -9.63 3.68 2.86
C LEU A 72 -9.32 3.14 4.26
N ASP A 73 -10.37 3.01 5.08
CA ASP A 73 -10.28 2.25 6.33
C ASP A 73 -9.98 0.77 6.01
N PHE A 74 -9.26 0.11 6.92
CA PHE A 74 -8.96 -1.32 6.85
C PHE A 74 -10.24 -2.15 6.66
N ASN A 75 -11.35 -1.72 7.25
CA ASN A 75 -12.66 -2.35 7.06
C ASN A 75 -13.16 -2.30 5.61
N THR A 76 -12.93 -1.19 4.90
CA THR A 76 -13.27 -1.03 3.48
C THR A 76 -12.39 -1.92 2.62
N ILE A 77 -11.07 -1.94 2.88
CA ILE A 77 -10.11 -2.77 2.15
C ILE A 77 -10.43 -4.26 2.35
N SER A 78 -10.70 -4.67 3.59
CA SER A 78 -11.08 -6.05 3.93
C SER A 78 -12.35 -6.48 3.18
N LYS A 79 -13.36 -5.61 3.08
CA LYS A 79 -14.58 -5.87 2.29
C LYS A 79 -14.32 -6.01 0.79
N MET A 80 -13.41 -5.21 0.22
CA MET A 80 -13.06 -5.32 -1.20
C MET A 80 -12.27 -6.61 -1.50
N LEU A 81 -11.39 -7.02 -0.60
CA LEU A 81 -10.58 -8.23 -0.75
C LEU A 81 -11.35 -9.53 -0.49
N ASN A 82 -12.35 -9.49 0.41
CA ASN A 82 -13.22 -10.63 0.72
C ASN A 82 -14.41 -10.78 -0.23
N LYS A 83 -14.74 -9.76 -1.03
CA LYS A 83 -15.64 -9.93 -2.17
C LYS A 83 -14.91 -10.73 -3.24
N LYS A 84 -15.09 -12.05 -3.17
CA LYS A 84 -14.93 -12.96 -4.30
C LYS A 84 -15.86 -12.55 -5.44
#